data_AF-A0A0J6SDM8-F1
#
_entry.id   AF-A0A0J6SDM8-F1
#
_cell.length_a   1.000
_cell.length_b   1.000
_cell.length_c   1.000
_cell.angle_alpha   90.00
_cell.angle_beta   90.00
_cell.angle_gamma   90.00
#
_symmetry.space_group_name_H-M   'P 1'
#
loop_
_entity.id
_entity.type
_entity.pdbx_description
1 polymer ?
#
loop_
_entity_poly.entity_id
_entity_poly.type
_entity_poly.pdbx_seq_one_letter_code
_entity_poly.pdbx_strand_id
1 'polypeptide(L)'
;MRTPLLALLGLMLATSPQAVLAQDAAEAPSASIEDGEPRPGPPPPQPDIAQPNGRAGEALNEPGGRSGIPQALRASGSKAGGPANELNPGGRAEAPAPPKGDLGRVVAGRELFHGNYCGKGQRGEGLPPTDDLDAACMRHDACYDAAGYSSCACDATLKREAAVVSDSPGMSLEVRRRALSVIQAAEAMECRAP
;
A
#
# COMPACT_ATOMS: atom_id res chain seq x y z
N MET A 1 -37.39 -3.83 44.04
CA MET A 1 -37.43 -2.34 43.98
C MET A 1 -38.09 -1.93 42.66
N ARG A 2 -38.79 -0.79 42.61
CA ARG A 2 -39.74 -0.47 41.54
C ARG A 2 -39.08 0.11 40.28
N THR A 3 -39.47 -0.37 39.11
CA THR A 3 -39.37 0.36 37.83
C THR A 3 -40.52 1.37 37.69
N PRO A 4 -40.35 2.41 36.85
CA PRO A 4 -41.46 3.09 36.18
C PRO A 4 -41.40 2.92 34.65
N LEU A 5 -42.49 3.31 33.99
CA LEU A 5 -42.93 2.83 32.67
C LEU A 5 -43.08 3.99 31.65
N LEU A 6 -42.72 3.73 30.39
CA LEU A 6 -43.28 4.27 29.10
C LEU A 6 -43.76 5.73 28.92
N ALA A 7 -43.22 6.37 27.87
CA ALA A 7 -43.93 7.14 26.82
C ALA A 7 -43.01 7.16 25.56
N LEU A 8 -43.36 6.81 24.30
CA LEU A 8 -44.46 7.19 23.38
C LEU A 8 -44.48 8.71 23.06
N LEU A 9 -44.59 9.22 21.82
CA LEU A 9 -44.62 8.65 20.45
C LEU A 9 -44.54 9.82 19.41
N GLY A 10 -44.02 9.60 18.19
CA GLY A 10 -44.22 10.48 17.00
C GLY A 10 -43.03 11.36 16.58
N LEU A 11 -42.94 11.89 15.34
CA LEU A 11 -43.88 11.84 14.20
C LEU A 11 -43.20 12.14 12.83
N MET A 12 -43.52 11.31 11.82
CA MET A 12 -43.56 11.50 10.34
C MET A 12 -42.49 12.25 9.50
N LEU A 13 -42.10 11.54 8.42
CA LEU A 13 -41.74 11.91 7.05
C LEU A 13 -41.66 13.40 6.62
N ALA A 14 -40.61 13.70 5.84
CA ALA A 14 -40.70 14.58 4.67
C ALA A 14 -39.84 14.02 3.51
N THR A 15 -40.48 13.72 2.38
CA THR A 15 -39.86 13.28 1.11
C THR A 15 -39.70 14.46 0.14
N SER A 16 -38.64 14.50 -0.67
CA SER A 16 -38.69 14.84 -2.11
C SER A 16 -37.30 14.86 -2.76
N PRO A 17 -37.12 14.25 -3.96
CA PRO A 17 -35.92 14.38 -4.78
C PRO A 17 -36.18 15.01 -6.18
N GLN A 18 -35.10 15.44 -6.85
CA GLN A 18 -34.94 15.73 -8.30
C GLN A 18 -35.66 16.94 -8.97
N ALA A 19 -34.86 17.73 -9.70
CA ALA A 19 -35.10 18.29 -11.05
C ALA A 19 -33.76 18.95 -11.53
N VAL A 20 -33.10 18.55 -12.64
CA VAL A 20 -33.43 18.76 -14.08
C VAL A 20 -33.27 20.26 -14.44
N LEU A 21 -32.34 20.74 -15.30
CA LEU A 21 -31.89 20.40 -16.68
C LEU A 21 -30.36 20.67 -16.82
N ALA A 22 -29.53 20.09 -17.71
CA ALA A 22 -29.65 19.72 -19.13
C ALA A 22 -29.73 20.91 -20.11
N GLN A 23 -28.59 21.36 -20.65
CA GLN A 23 -28.55 22.15 -21.89
C GLN A 23 -27.66 21.44 -22.90
N ASP A 24 -28.24 21.19 -24.06
CA ASP A 24 -27.69 20.41 -25.17
C ASP A 24 -27.72 21.28 -26.45
N ALA A 25 -26.98 20.84 -27.46
CA ALA A 25 -27.04 21.27 -28.86
C ALA A 25 -26.81 22.76 -29.24
N ALA A 26 -25.77 22.98 -30.04
CA ALA A 26 -25.85 23.83 -31.24
C ALA A 26 -24.87 23.28 -32.31
N GLU A 27 -25.38 22.91 -33.48
CA GLU A 27 -24.64 22.18 -34.52
C GLU A 27 -24.62 22.93 -35.88
N ALA A 28 -23.41 23.08 -36.45
CA ALA A 28 -23.10 23.29 -37.89
C ALA A 28 -23.77 24.50 -38.61
N PRO A 29 -23.60 24.73 -39.94
CA PRO A 29 -22.69 24.18 -40.98
C PRO A 29 -21.88 25.32 -41.70
N SER A 30 -21.10 25.20 -42.79
CA SER A 30 -20.32 24.15 -43.51
C SER A 30 -19.49 24.82 -44.63
N ALA A 31 -18.28 24.35 -44.97
CA ALA A 31 -17.63 24.60 -46.27
C ALA A 31 -16.58 23.51 -46.61
N SER A 32 -16.67 22.93 -47.81
CA SER A 32 -15.91 21.74 -48.23
C SER A 32 -14.64 22.07 -49.03
N ILE A 33 -13.60 21.24 -48.90
CA ILE A 33 -12.73 20.80 -50.01
C ILE A 33 -12.47 19.31 -49.83
N GLU A 34 -12.63 18.51 -50.89
CA GLU A 34 -12.22 17.10 -50.90
C GLU A 34 -10.74 16.98 -51.30
N ASP A 35 -9.98 16.23 -50.52
CA ASP A 35 -8.77 15.55 -50.97
C ASP A 35 -8.76 14.15 -50.33
N GLY A 36 -8.39 13.11 -51.11
CA GLY A 36 -8.80 11.73 -50.83
C GLY A 36 -8.17 11.11 -49.57
N GLU A 37 -9.00 10.79 -48.57
CA GLU A 37 -8.54 10.18 -47.31
C GLU A 37 -8.18 8.68 -47.47
N PRO A 38 -7.01 8.22 -46.98
CA PRO A 38 -6.65 6.80 -47.01
C PRO A 38 -7.58 5.98 -46.11
N ARG A 39 -8.34 5.04 -46.70
CA ARG A 39 -9.21 4.14 -45.92
C ARG A 39 -8.38 3.38 -44.87
N PRO A 40 -8.73 3.46 -43.57
CA PRO A 40 -8.05 2.69 -42.53
C PRO A 40 -8.12 1.19 -42.83
N GLY A 41 -6.98 0.50 -42.65
CA GLY A 41 -6.96 -0.96 -42.62
C GLY A 41 -7.78 -1.51 -41.45
N PRO A 42 -8.21 -2.78 -41.50
CA PRO A 42 -8.96 -3.39 -40.40
C PRO A 42 -8.14 -3.32 -39.09
N PRO A 43 -8.78 -3.04 -37.94
CA PRO A 43 -8.08 -2.96 -36.67
C PRO A 43 -7.40 -4.30 -36.34
N PRO A 44 -6.22 -4.28 -35.68
CA PRO A 44 -5.57 -5.50 -35.26
C PRO A 44 -6.49 -6.30 -34.30
N PRO A 45 -6.47 -7.64 -34.36
CA PRO A 45 -7.30 -8.46 -33.49
C PRO A 45 -6.95 -8.16 -32.02
N GLN A 46 -7.97 -7.86 -31.22
CA GLN A 46 -7.77 -7.58 -29.79
C GLN A 46 -7.33 -8.86 -29.06
N PRO A 47 -6.42 -8.77 -28.08
CA PRO A 47 -6.02 -9.93 -27.29
C PRO A 47 -7.21 -10.44 -26.47
N ASP A 48 -7.33 -11.77 -26.39
CA ASP A 48 -8.44 -12.41 -25.69
C ASP A 48 -8.29 -12.26 -24.17
N ILE A 49 -9.09 -11.36 -23.57
CA ILE A 49 -9.07 -11.01 -22.15
C ILE A 49 -9.73 -12.10 -21.27
N ALA A 50 -10.27 -13.18 -21.86
CA ALA A 50 -11.11 -14.17 -21.15
C ALA A 50 -10.42 -14.92 -19.98
N GLN A 51 -9.09 -14.92 -19.88
CA GLN A 51 -8.37 -15.50 -18.72
C GLN A 51 -7.17 -14.65 -18.27
N PRO A 52 -7.37 -13.65 -17.38
CA PRO A 52 -6.29 -12.78 -16.92
C PRO A 52 -5.20 -13.50 -16.11
N ASN A 53 -5.46 -14.71 -15.61
CA ASN A 53 -4.52 -15.50 -14.77
C ASN A 53 -4.31 -16.95 -15.26
N GLY A 54 -4.66 -17.28 -16.52
CA GLY A 54 -4.56 -18.63 -17.08
C GLY A 54 -3.14 -19.09 -17.43
N ARG A 55 -2.18 -19.06 -16.49
CA ARG A 55 -0.78 -19.45 -16.72
C ARG A 55 -0.51 -20.91 -16.35
N ALA A 56 -0.49 -21.78 -17.34
CA ALA A 56 0.07 -23.12 -17.19
C ALA A 56 1.62 -23.06 -17.09
N GLY A 57 2.17 -23.53 -15.97
CA GLY A 57 3.49 -24.18 -15.87
C GLY A 57 4.79 -23.42 -16.15
N GLU A 58 4.81 -22.30 -16.88
CA GLU A 58 6.06 -21.67 -17.32
C GLU A 58 6.70 -20.79 -16.25
N ALA A 59 7.99 -21.04 -15.98
CA ALA A 59 8.77 -20.41 -14.92
C ALA A 59 8.81 -18.87 -15.01
N LEU A 60 8.81 -18.20 -13.85
CA LEU A 60 8.63 -16.75 -13.77
C LEU A 60 9.87 -15.93 -14.17
N ASN A 61 11.03 -16.58 -14.32
CA ASN A 61 12.31 -15.95 -14.65
C ASN A 61 12.51 -15.69 -16.15
N GLU A 62 11.63 -16.18 -17.04
CA GLU A 62 11.67 -15.85 -18.47
C GLU A 62 10.27 -15.52 -19.03
N PRO A 63 10.14 -14.52 -19.92
CA PRO A 63 8.91 -14.30 -20.67
C PRO A 63 8.73 -15.42 -21.71
N GLY A 64 7.68 -16.22 -21.56
CA GLY A 64 7.35 -17.31 -22.49
C GLY A 64 7.22 -16.83 -23.94
N GLY A 65 7.40 -17.74 -24.90
CA GLY A 65 7.60 -17.42 -26.33
C GLY A 65 6.48 -16.63 -27.03
N ARG A 66 5.33 -16.46 -26.38
CA ARG A 66 4.19 -15.64 -26.84
C ARG A 66 4.26 -14.17 -26.37
N SER A 67 5.31 -13.79 -25.64
CA SER A 67 5.52 -12.41 -25.18
C SER A 67 5.82 -11.48 -26.37
N GLY A 68 4.87 -10.57 -26.67
CA GLY A 68 5.03 -9.53 -27.70
C GLY A 68 6.11 -8.49 -27.41
N ILE A 69 6.80 -8.57 -26.27
CA ILE A 69 7.98 -7.75 -25.95
C ILE A 69 9.15 -8.23 -26.83
N PRO A 70 9.77 -7.38 -27.68
CA PRO A 70 10.94 -7.76 -28.47
C PRO A 70 12.08 -8.31 -27.60
N GLN A 71 12.79 -9.35 -28.08
CA GLN A 71 13.86 -10.03 -27.33
C GLN A 71 14.89 -9.05 -26.72
N ALA A 72 15.28 -8.03 -27.49
CA ALA A 72 16.23 -6.99 -27.07
C ALA A 72 15.75 -6.15 -25.87
N LEU A 73 14.43 -6.05 -25.65
CA LEU A 73 13.83 -5.28 -24.56
C LEU A 73 13.50 -6.14 -23.33
N ARG A 74 13.55 -7.48 -23.42
CA ARG A 74 13.22 -8.36 -22.29
C ARG A 74 14.19 -8.23 -21.10
N ALA A 75 15.45 -7.87 -21.35
CA ALA A 75 16.42 -7.55 -20.30
C ALA A 75 16.35 -6.10 -19.79
N SER A 76 15.44 -5.26 -20.31
CA SER A 76 15.32 -3.85 -19.91
C SER A 76 14.85 -3.71 -18.45
N GLY A 77 13.95 -4.58 -17.99
CA GLY A 77 13.55 -4.65 -16.57
C GLY A 77 14.69 -5.08 -15.64
N SER A 78 15.59 -5.96 -16.11
CA SER A 78 16.83 -6.31 -15.39
C SER A 78 17.83 -5.14 -15.30
N LYS A 79 17.63 -4.10 -16.11
CA LYS A 79 18.33 -2.82 -16.08
C LYS A 79 17.44 -1.68 -15.54
N ALA A 80 16.46 -1.97 -14.69
CA ALA A 80 15.58 -0.95 -14.06
C ALA A 80 16.30 0.03 -13.10
N GLY A 81 17.63 -0.02 -12.99
CA GLY A 81 18.44 1.14 -12.58
C GLY A 81 18.59 2.13 -13.73
N GLY A 82 17.48 2.69 -14.22
CA GLY A 82 17.47 3.69 -15.30
C GLY A 82 18.05 5.05 -14.88
N PRO A 83 17.96 6.09 -15.74
CA PRO A 83 18.54 7.41 -15.49
C PRO A 83 18.02 8.11 -14.21
N ALA A 84 16.94 7.61 -13.59
CA ALA A 84 16.53 8.01 -12.25
C ALA A 84 17.64 7.81 -11.17
N ASN A 85 18.55 6.84 -11.36
CA ASN A 85 19.70 6.66 -10.47
C ASN A 85 20.83 7.69 -10.73
N GLU A 86 20.88 8.29 -11.91
CA GLU A 86 21.83 9.36 -12.26
C GLU A 86 21.40 10.71 -11.65
N LEU A 87 20.11 10.86 -11.35
CA LEU A 87 19.54 11.98 -10.59
C LEU A 87 19.74 11.85 -9.07
N ASN A 88 20.34 10.77 -8.58
CA ASN A 88 20.75 10.65 -7.18
C ASN A 88 22.04 11.46 -6.95
N PRO A 89 22.00 12.61 -6.24
CA PRO A 89 23.17 13.49 -6.09
C PRO A 89 24.30 12.86 -5.26
N GLY A 90 24.09 11.69 -4.66
CA GLY A 90 25.10 10.98 -3.88
C GLY A 90 26.24 10.38 -4.71
N GLY A 91 25.99 9.94 -5.95
CA GLY A 91 26.98 9.24 -6.80
C GLY A 91 27.55 7.94 -6.22
N ARG A 92 27.06 7.49 -5.05
CA ARG A 92 27.48 6.26 -4.38
C ARG A 92 26.55 5.14 -4.85
N ALA A 93 27.10 3.99 -5.20
CA ALA A 93 26.29 2.79 -5.34
C ALA A 93 25.49 2.58 -4.06
N GLU A 94 24.17 2.32 -4.17
CA GLU A 94 23.37 1.97 -2.98
C GLU A 94 24.02 0.73 -2.35
N ALA A 95 24.19 0.76 -1.02
CA ALA A 95 24.81 -0.34 -0.30
C ALA A 95 24.07 -1.65 -0.63
N PRO A 96 24.76 -2.80 -0.73
CA PRO A 96 24.11 -4.08 -1.00
C PRO A 96 22.91 -4.25 -0.07
N ALA A 97 21.74 -4.55 -0.64
CA ALA A 97 20.52 -4.71 0.14
C ALA A 97 20.81 -5.72 1.28
N PRO A 98 20.47 -5.38 2.54
CA PRO A 98 20.73 -6.27 3.67
C PRO A 98 20.08 -7.64 3.41
N PRO A 99 20.65 -8.73 3.94
CA PRO A 99 20.10 -10.07 3.75
C PRO A 99 18.62 -10.06 4.14
N LYS A 100 17.74 -10.45 3.21
CA LYS A 100 16.30 -10.51 3.45
C LYS A 100 16.05 -11.52 4.56
N GLY A 101 15.58 -11.04 5.72
CA GLY A 101 15.16 -11.90 6.82
C GLY A 101 14.02 -12.84 6.39
N ASP A 102 13.83 -13.93 7.13
CA ASP A 102 12.76 -14.88 6.87
C ASP A 102 11.41 -14.28 7.27
N LEU A 103 10.75 -13.67 6.29
CA LEU A 103 9.41 -13.09 6.45
C LEU A 103 8.39 -14.13 6.95
N GLY A 104 8.56 -15.42 6.61
CA GLY A 104 7.69 -16.49 7.10
C GLY A 104 7.85 -16.70 8.61
N ARG A 105 9.08 -16.60 9.14
CA ARG A 105 9.32 -16.64 10.60
C ARG A 105 8.81 -15.41 11.32
N VAL A 106 8.94 -14.21 10.72
CA VAL A 106 8.40 -12.96 11.28
C VAL A 106 6.87 -13.01 11.35
N VAL A 107 6.20 -13.37 10.26
CA VAL A 107 4.73 -13.51 10.22
C VAL A 107 4.23 -14.62 11.16
N ALA A 108 4.98 -15.71 11.30
CA ALA A 108 4.69 -16.76 12.28
C ALA A 108 4.99 -16.37 13.75
N GLY A 109 5.50 -15.17 14.02
CA GLY A 109 5.90 -14.72 15.36
C GLY A 109 7.03 -15.53 15.99
N ARG A 110 7.91 -16.10 15.17
CA ARG A 110 9.11 -16.87 15.58
C ARG A 110 10.39 -16.03 15.56
N GLU A 111 10.29 -14.80 15.08
CA GLU A 111 11.38 -13.85 14.91
C GLU A 111 10.79 -12.43 14.90
N LEU A 112 11.56 -11.44 15.37
CA LEU A 112 11.14 -10.04 15.30
C LEU A 112 11.41 -9.47 13.91
N PHE A 113 10.56 -8.55 13.47
CA PHE A 113 10.76 -7.78 12.24
C PHE A 113 11.99 -6.87 12.36
N HIS A 114 12.21 -6.30 13.55
CA HIS A 114 13.29 -5.36 13.82
C HIS A 114 13.57 -5.24 15.33
N GLY A 115 14.80 -4.86 15.67
CA GLY A 115 15.22 -4.53 17.04
C GLY A 115 14.92 -5.59 18.10
N ASN A 116 14.42 -5.13 19.25
CA ASN A 116 14.03 -5.93 20.41
C ASN A 116 12.51 -5.98 20.64
N TYR A 117 11.74 -5.12 19.97
CA TYR A 117 10.31 -4.92 20.22
C TYR A 117 9.45 -4.99 18.96
N CYS A 118 9.96 -4.63 17.78
CA CYS A 118 9.13 -4.66 16.57
C CYS A 118 8.85 -6.08 16.09
N GLY A 119 7.73 -6.68 16.51
CA GLY A 119 7.27 -7.98 16.05
C GLY A 119 6.10 -8.52 16.88
N LYS A 120 5.82 -9.82 16.75
CA LYS A 120 4.86 -10.49 17.63
C LYS A 120 5.57 -10.91 18.92
N GLY A 121 5.41 -10.12 19.97
CA GLY A 121 6.18 -10.25 21.21
C GLY A 121 7.55 -9.58 21.12
N GLN A 122 8.33 -9.66 22.19
CA GLN A 122 9.61 -8.95 22.36
C GLN A 122 10.76 -9.89 22.76
N ARG A 123 12.01 -9.43 22.61
CA ARG A 123 13.23 -10.18 22.98
C ARG A 123 13.54 -10.20 24.48
N GLY A 124 12.93 -9.32 25.28
CA GLY A 124 13.00 -9.39 26.73
C GLY A 124 12.76 -8.05 27.43
N GLU A 125 12.09 -8.10 28.57
CA GLU A 125 11.90 -6.95 29.46
C GLU A 125 13.27 -6.39 29.90
N GLY A 126 13.44 -5.07 29.84
CA GLY A 126 14.64 -4.39 30.32
C GLY A 126 15.82 -4.33 29.34
N LEU A 127 15.69 -4.85 28.12
CA LEU A 127 16.62 -4.48 27.04
C LEU A 127 16.32 -3.05 26.57
N PRO A 128 17.33 -2.23 26.24
CA PRO A 128 17.07 -0.95 25.58
C PRO A 128 16.55 -1.18 24.16
N PRO A 129 15.68 -0.30 23.62
CA PRO A 129 15.37 -0.28 22.21
C PRO A 129 16.64 0.03 21.39
N THR A 130 16.78 -0.59 20.22
CA THR A 130 17.99 -0.46 19.39
C THR A 130 18.07 0.85 18.60
N ASP A 131 16.93 1.45 18.29
CA ASP A 131 16.79 2.78 17.67
C ASP A 131 15.38 3.36 17.94
N ASP A 132 15.07 4.52 17.36
CA ASP A 132 13.79 5.23 17.56
C ASP A 132 12.57 4.46 17.02
N LEU A 133 12.72 3.59 16.02
CA LEU A 133 11.63 2.73 15.55
C LEU A 133 11.34 1.64 16.57
N ASP A 134 12.40 0.99 17.05
CA ASP A 134 12.29 -0.03 18.09
C ASP A 134 11.71 0.54 19.41
N ALA A 135 12.03 1.81 19.72
CA ALA A 135 11.44 2.53 20.84
C ALA A 135 9.95 2.84 20.67
N ALA A 136 9.46 3.02 19.44
CA ALA A 136 8.03 3.15 19.14
C ALA A 136 7.29 1.81 19.30
N CYS A 137 7.89 0.72 18.83
CA CYS A 137 7.38 -0.64 19.05
C CYS A 137 7.30 -0.98 20.55
N MET A 138 8.33 -0.65 21.34
CA MET A 138 8.34 -0.83 22.80
C MET A 138 7.19 -0.10 23.50
N ARG A 139 6.85 1.12 23.06
CA ARG A 139 5.71 1.88 23.61
C ARG A 139 4.37 1.29 23.18
N HIS A 140 4.28 0.71 21.98
CA HIS A 140 3.09 0.03 21.49
C HIS A 140 2.80 -1.26 22.27
N ASP A 141 3.81 -2.11 22.49
CA ASP A 141 3.70 -3.32 23.33
C ASP A 141 3.19 -2.95 24.74
N ALA A 142 3.84 -1.98 25.39
CA ALA A 142 3.43 -1.51 26.71
C ALA A 142 2.00 -0.90 26.75
N CYS A 143 1.55 -0.30 25.64
CA CYS A 143 0.19 0.23 25.49
C CYS A 143 -0.84 -0.91 25.36
N TYR A 144 -0.52 -1.97 24.61
CA TYR A 144 -1.33 -3.19 24.54
C TYR A 144 -1.41 -3.91 25.89
N ASP A 145 -0.29 -4.05 26.61
CA ASP A 145 -0.26 -4.67 27.95
C ASP A 145 -1.11 -3.87 28.96
N ALA A 146 -1.02 -2.53 28.93
CA ALA A 146 -1.82 -1.65 29.78
C ALA A 146 -3.32 -1.64 29.42
N ALA A 147 -3.66 -1.82 28.14
CA ALA A 147 -5.05 -1.90 27.68
C ALA A 147 -5.69 -3.27 27.94
N GLY A 148 -4.91 -4.35 27.85
CA GLY A 148 -5.40 -5.73 27.92
C GLY A 148 -6.15 -6.22 26.66
N TYR A 149 -6.11 -5.46 25.56
CA TYR A 149 -6.71 -5.80 24.27
C TYR A 149 -6.01 -5.05 23.13
N SER A 150 -6.20 -5.49 21.87
CA SER A 150 -5.70 -4.78 20.68
C SER A 150 -6.42 -3.43 20.53
N SER A 151 -5.81 -2.37 21.03
CA SER A 151 -6.45 -1.04 21.11
C SER A 151 -6.13 -0.19 19.89
N CYS A 152 -7.18 0.27 19.19
CA CYS A 152 -7.03 1.16 18.03
C CYS A 152 -6.29 2.46 18.38
N ALA A 153 -6.32 2.90 19.65
CA ALA A 153 -5.59 4.06 20.11
C ALA A 153 -4.07 3.80 20.22
N CYS A 154 -3.67 2.58 20.59
CA CYS A 154 -2.28 2.16 20.58
C CYS A 154 -1.77 2.07 19.13
N ASP A 155 -2.52 1.44 18.22
CA ASP A 155 -2.13 1.28 16.81
C ASP A 155 -2.01 2.63 16.10
N ALA A 156 -2.98 3.52 16.30
CA ALA A 156 -2.91 4.88 15.79
C ALA A 156 -1.70 5.66 16.34
N THR A 157 -1.24 5.34 17.55
CA THR A 157 -0.05 5.96 18.15
C THR A 157 1.23 5.40 17.55
N LEU A 158 1.37 4.07 17.44
CA LEU A 158 2.47 3.42 16.72
C LEU A 158 2.62 3.98 15.31
N LYS A 159 1.51 4.10 14.57
CA LYS A 159 1.49 4.68 13.22
C LYS A 159 2.09 6.10 13.18
N ARG A 160 1.72 6.98 14.12
CA ARG A 160 2.23 8.36 14.18
C ARG A 160 3.71 8.41 14.53
N GLU A 161 4.15 7.59 15.47
CA GLU A 161 5.56 7.54 15.88
C GLU A 161 6.45 6.96 14.78
N ALA A 162 6.01 5.88 14.11
CA ALA A 162 6.69 5.33 12.96
C ALA A 162 6.77 6.32 11.77
N ALA A 163 5.75 7.16 11.56
CA ALA A 163 5.81 8.23 10.56
C ALA A 163 6.92 9.25 10.84
N VAL A 164 7.06 9.69 12.10
CA VAL A 164 8.17 10.59 12.51
C VAL A 164 9.54 9.95 12.24
N VAL A 165 9.67 8.64 12.47
CA VAL A 165 10.92 7.91 12.16
C VAL A 165 11.14 7.78 10.65
N SER A 166 10.10 7.53 9.85
CA SER A 166 10.22 7.42 8.39
C SER A 166 10.62 8.73 7.72
N ASP A 167 10.20 9.86 8.28
CA ASP A 167 10.52 11.20 7.77
C ASP A 167 11.89 11.74 8.26
N SER A 168 12.50 11.09 9.27
CA SER A 168 13.72 11.58 9.91
C SER A 168 14.96 11.46 9.00
N PRO A 169 15.61 12.58 8.60
CA PRO A 169 16.80 12.54 7.75
C PRO A 169 18.01 11.93 8.46
N GLY A 170 18.05 11.97 9.80
CA GLY A 170 19.11 11.37 10.61
C GLY A 170 19.04 9.85 10.73
N MET A 171 17.91 9.23 10.37
CA MET A 171 17.74 7.78 10.40
C MET A 171 18.35 7.10 9.18
N SER A 172 18.81 5.86 9.34
CA SER A 172 19.30 5.08 8.21
C SER A 172 18.17 4.78 7.22
N LEU A 173 18.52 4.61 5.94
CA LEU A 173 17.55 4.29 4.90
C LEU A 173 16.82 2.96 5.18
N GLU A 174 17.48 2.00 5.83
CA GLU A 174 16.88 0.74 6.27
C GLU A 174 15.84 0.95 7.37
N VAL A 175 16.15 1.76 8.39
CA VAL A 175 15.23 2.09 9.50
C VAL A 175 14.02 2.87 8.97
N ARG A 176 14.21 3.86 8.11
CA ARG A 176 13.10 4.58 7.45
C ARG A 176 12.20 3.64 6.64
N ARG A 177 12.78 2.75 5.83
CA ARG A 177 12.02 1.76 5.04
C ARG A 177 11.25 0.79 5.94
N ARG A 178 11.84 0.35 7.06
CA ARG A 178 11.14 -0.46 8.07
C ARG A 178 10.00 0.29 8.75
N ALA A 179 10.19 1.58 9.06
CA ALA A 179 9.18 2.40 9.68
C ALA A 179 7.93 2.52 8.77
N LEU A 180 8.11 2.69 7.46
CA LEU A 180 7.00 2.61 6.49
C LEU A 180 6.26 1.26 6.53
N SER A 181 6.97 0.13 6.65
CA SER A 181 6.32 -1.18 6.84
C SER A 181 5.53 -1.27 8.14
N VAL A 182 6.03 -0.65 9.23
CA VAL A 182 5.33 -0.60 10.53
C VAL A 182 4.07 0.27 10.45
N ILE A 183 4.09 1.39 9.72
CA ILE A 183 2.90 2.20 9.42
C ILE A 183 1.83 1.34 8.72
N GLN A 184 2.19 0.63 7.65
CA GLN A 184 1.24 -0.22 6.92
C GLN A 184 0.73 -1.40 7.77
N ALA A 185 1.57 -1.96 8.66
CA ALA A 185 1.13 -2.98 9.59
C ALA A 185 0.12 -2.43 10.62
N ALA A 186 0.40 -1.27 11.20
CA ALA A 186 -0.49 -0.60 12.17
C ALA A 186 -1.84 -0.18 11.56
N GLU A 187 -1.91 0.08 10.25
CA GLU A 187 -3.18 0.30 9.53
C GLU A 187 -3.97 -0.99 9.28
N ALA A 188 -3.31 -2.15 9.24
CA ALA A 188 -3.90 -3.43 8.86
C ALA A 188 -4.24 -4.34 10.06
N MET A 189 -3.84 -3.98 11.28
CA MET A 189 -4.16 -4.76 12.49
C MET A 189 -5.63 -4.64 12.88
N GLU A 190 -6.23 -5.77 13.27
CA GLU A 190 -7.58 -5.79 13.84
C GLU A 190 -7.57 -5.23 15.28
N CYS A 191 -8.28 -4.12 15.46
CA CYS A 191 -8.29 -3.37 16.72
C CYS A 191 -9.71 -3.12 17.23
N ARG A 192 -9.81 -2.81 18.53
CA ARG A 192 -11.03 -2.43 19.24
C ARG A 192 -10.93 -1.00 19.74
N ALA A 193 -12.01 -0.23 19.60
CA ALA A 193 -12.20 1.06 20.25
C ALA A 193 -12.66 0.86 21.72
N PRO A 194 -12.28 1.75 22.64
CA PRO A 194 -12.63 1.65 24.07
C PRO A 194 -14.14 1.70 24.34
#